data_AF-A0AAQ4CUI2-F1
#
_entry.id   AF-A0AAQ4CUI2-F1
#
_cell.length_a   1.000
_cell.length_b   1.000
_cell.length_c   1.000
_cell.angle_alpha   90.00
_cell.angle_beta   90.00
_cell.angle_gamma   90.00
#
_symmetry.space_group_name_H-M   'P 1'
#
loop_
_entity.id
_entity.type
_entity.pdbx_description
1 polymer ?
#
loop_
_entity_poly.entity_id
_entity_poly.type
_entity_poly.pdbx_seq_one_letter_code
_entity_poly.pdbx_strand_id
1 'polypeptide(L)'
;MELPGYYYIVIHKDRHFGRPFIAGTLIRPENVIYELAKGKTFDEVADTFYGQIGIKQIQECVKYAIDVIKILKTGKIKVKVPAKLKKKLDPGKYKYLDKESDRYNPKIKNSDVTVIDVLNRIYNGKEVPQVAEELNISKEAVMESLFFAGSKIDDFHLSLSSFEDPVMTVLNLFNYIRKSELQ
;
A
#
# COMPACT_ATOMS: atom_id res chain seq x y z
N MET A 1 -8.90 14.21 10.28
CA MET A 1 -8.46 13.46 11.48
C MET A 1 -7.14 12.80 11.17
N GLU A 2 -6.23 12.74 12.13
CA GLU A 2 -4.96 12.03 11.98
C GLU A 2 -5.21 10.52 11.92
N LEU A 3 -4.44 9.83 11.08
CA LEU A 3 -4.46 8.37 11.02
C LEU A 3 -3.50 7.81 12.09
N PRO A 4 -3.91 6.83 12.92
CA PRO A 4 -3.06 6.31 14.00
C PRO A 4 -1.68 5.82 13.53
N GLY A 5 -0.63 6.45 14.07
CA GLY A 5 0.76 6.14 13.75
C GLY A 5 1.27 6.73 12.44
N TYR A 6 0.64 7.80 11.95
CA TYR A 6 1.05 8.56 10.77
C TYR A 6 1.16 10.05 11.11
N TYR A 7 2.18 10.71 10.55
CA TYR A 7 2.38 12.15 10.71
C TYR A 7 1.85 12.94 9.51
N TYR A 8 1.82 12.32 8.32
CA TYR A 8 1.47 12.99 7.08
C TYR A 8 0.24 12.41 6.38
N ILE A 9 -0.36 11.34 6.90
CA ILE A 9 -1.58 10.76 6.34
C ILE A 9 -2.77 11.11 7.24
N VAL A 10 -3.78 11.72 6.63
CA VAL A 10 -5.01 12.14 7.30
C VAL A 10 -6.23 11.54 6.61
N ILE A 11 -7.32 11.46 7.35
CA ILE A 11 -8.61 10.95 6.87
C ILE A 11 -9.72 11.95 7.21
N HIS A 12 -10.59 12.23 6.23
CA HIS A 12 -11.73 13.14 6.38
C HIS A 12 -12.96 12.54 5.72
N LYS A 13 -14.12 12.57 6.41
CA LYS A 13 -15.38 11.97 5.93
C LYS A 13 -15.83 12.55 4.58
N ASP A 14 -15.68 13.86 4.41
CA ASP A 14 -16.16 14.59 3.22
C ASP A 14 -15.12 14.67 2.09
N ARG A 15 -13.96 14.00 2.24
CA ARG A 15 -12.90 13.97 1.22
C ARG A 15 -12.62 12.54 0.80
N HIS A 16 -12.49 12.30 -0.50
CA HIS A 16 -12.25 10.97 -1.09
C HIS A 16 -13.15 9.86 -0.51
N PHE A 17 -14.38 10.19 -0.12
CA PHE A 17 -15.32 9.26 0.52
C PHE A 17 -14.73 8.57 1.77
N GLY A 18 -13.97 9.32 2.58
CA GLY A 18 -13.32 8.79 3.78
C GLY A 18 -12.05 7.99 3.50
N ARG A 19 -11.46 8.05 2.30
CA ARG A 19 -10.13 7.49 2.06
C ARG A 19 -9.04 8.39 2.65
N PRO A 20 -7.98 7.83 3.25
CA PRO A 20 -6.81 8.59 3.65
C PRO A 20 -6.10 9.24 2.47
N PHE A 21 -5.51 10.39 2.72
CA PHE A 21 -4.72 11.17 1.77
C PHE A 21 -3.62 11.92 2.51
N ILE A 22 -2.62 12.39 1.77
CA ILE A 22 -1.48 13.12 2.34
C ILE A 22 -1.96 14.51 2.79
N ALA A 23 -1.69 14.86 4.05
CA ALA A 23 -2.06 16.12 4.67
C ALA A 23 -1.61 17.32 3.83
N GLY A 24 -2.50 18.31 3.67
CA GLY A 24 -2.26 19.48 2.84
C GLY A 24 -2.41 19.25 1.34
N THR A 25 -2.78 18.05 0.89
CA THR A 25 -2.95 17.70 -0.53
C THR A 25 -4.28 16.97 -0.79
N LEU A 26 -4.50 16.51 -2.02
CA LEU A 26 -5.53 15.53 -2.40
C LEU A 26 -4.90 14.23 -2.95
N ILE A 27 -3.64 13.99 -2.63
CA ILE A 27 -2.86 12.85 -3.13
C ILE A 27 -3.09 11.66 -2.20
N ARG A 28 -3.59 10.56 -2.78
CA ARG A 28 -3.87 9.33 -2.03
C ARG A 28 -2.65 8.41 -2.01
N PRO A 29 -2.45 7.60 -0.95
CA PRO A 29 -1.31 6.69 -0.85
C PRO A 29 -1.17 5.75 -2.04
N GLU A 30 -2.28 5.16 -2.54
CA GLU A 30 -2.24 4.27 -3.70
C GLU A 30 -1.64 4.93 -4.95
N ASN A 31 -1.90 6.22 -5.17
CA ASN A 31 -1.36 6.95 -6.32
C ASN A 31 0.18 7.02 -6.25
N VAL A 32 0.74 7.27 -5.05
CA VAL A 32 2.19 7.32 -4.83
C VAL A 32 2.83 5.95 -5.06
N ILE A 33 2.20 4.89 -4.54
CA ILE A 33 2.66 3.52 -4.74
C ILE A 33 2.67 3.13 -6.23
N TYR A 34 1.65 3.56 -6.99
CA TYR A 34 1.62 3.32 -8.43
C TYR A 34 2.70 4.08 -9.20
N GLU A 35 3.13 5.26 -8.76
CA GLU A 35 4.28 5.94 -9.37
C GLU A 35 5.59 5.21 -9.07
N LEU A 36 5.81 4.75 -7.83
CA LEU A 36 6.95 3.89 -7.50
C LEU A 36 6.94 2.59 -8.31
N ALA A 37 5.76 1.99 -8.52
CA ALA A 37 5.61 0.77 -9.31
C ALA A 37 5.97 0.94 -10.79
N LYS A 38 6.07 2.18 -11.30
CA LYS A 38 6.60 2.47 -12.65
C LYS A 38 8.13 2.48 -12.69
N GLY A 39 8.80 2.20 -11.58
CA GLY A 39 10.25 2.20 -11.46
C GLY A 39 10.86 3.59 -11.27
N LYS A 40 10.04 4.59 -10.94
CA LYS A 40 10.49 5.95 -10.62
C LYS A 40 11.21 5.99 -9.28
N THR A 41 12.23 6.84 -9.20
CA THR A 41 12.92 7.20 -7.96
C THR A 41 12.05 8.05 -7.04
N PHE A 42 12.42 8.20 -5.77
CA PHE A 42 11.65 9.03 -4.83
C PHE A 42 11.55 10.48 -5.30
N ASP A 43 12.62 11.03 -5.87
CA ASP A 43 12.65 12.40 -6.40
C ASP A 43 11.74 12.53 -7.63
N GLU A 44 11.79 11.58 -8.58
CA GLU A 44 10.89 11.58 -9.74
C GLU A 44 9.42 11.40 -9.35
N VAL A 45 9.14 10.65 -8.27
CA VAL A 45 7.79 10.55 -7.70
C VAL A 45 7.35 11.89 -7.11
N ALA A 46 8.20 12.57 -6.34
CA ALA A 46 7.90 13.90 -5.81
C ALA A 46 7.61 14.91 -6.94
N ASP A 47 8.43 14.89 -8.00
CA ASP A 47 8.26 15.74 -9.19
C ASP A 47 6.97 15.43 -9.95
N THR A 48 6.56 14.16 -10.00
CA THR A 48 5.27 13.77 -10.60
C THR A 48 4.08 14.44 -9.91
N PHE A 49 4.22 14.79 -8.63
CA PHE A 49 3.23 15.52 -7.86
C PHE A 49 3.55 17.01 -7.73
N TYR A 50 4.40 17.55 -8.61
CA TYR A 50 4.80 18.96 -8.64
C TYR A 50 5.42 19.43 -7.31
N GLY A 51 6.15 18.55 -6.63
CA GLY A 51 6.81 18.86 -5.34
C GLY A 51 5.84 19.05 -4.16
N GLN A 52 4.55 18.72 -4.33
CA GLN A 52 3.56 18.79 -3.24
C GLN A 52 3.84 17.80 -2.11
N ILE A 53 4.64 16.77 -2.39
CA ILE A 53 5.04 15.74 -1.43
C ILE A 53 6.55 15.54 -1.51
N GLY A 54 7.16 15.18 -0.38
CA GLY A 54 8.56 14.80 -0.28
C GLY A 54 8.77 13.36 0.17
N ILE A 55 10.03 12.98 0.31
CA ILE A 55 10.47 11.60 0.59
C ILE A 55 9.79 11.01 1.83
N LYS A 56 9.66 11.77 2.94
CA LYS A 56 9.02 11.28 4.17
C LYS A 56 7.54 10.91 3.96
N GLN A 57 6.80 11.68 3.16
CA GLN A 57 5.40 11.39 2.83
C GLN A 57 5.30 10.16 1.92
N ILE A 58 6.24 9.99 0.98
CA ILE A 58 6.33 8.80 0.13
C ILE A 58 6.58 7.56 0.99
N GLN A 59 7.53 7.62 1.93
CA GLN A 59 7.80 6.53 2.87
C GLN A 59 6.56 6.19 3.71
N GLU A 60 5.83 7.19 4.22
CA GLU A 60 4.58 6.91 4.92
C GLU A 60 3.52 6.26 4.03
N CYS A 61 3.46 6.57 2.74
CA CYS A 61 2.57 5.87 1.81
C CYS A 61 2.96 4.39 1.65
N VAL A 62 4.25 4.07 1.67
CA VAL A 62 4.74 2.68 1.64
C VAL A 62 4.43 1.96 2.94
N LYS A 63 4.63 2.61 4.09
CA LYS A 63 4.19 2.12 5.41
C LYS A 63 2.69 1.82 5.42
N TYR A 64 1.90 2.72 4.82
CA TYR A 64 0.46 2.56 4.67
C TYR A 64 0.09 1.32 3.87
N ALA A 65 0.79 1.05 2.78
CA ALA A 65 0.61 -0.17 2.00
C ALA A 65 0.90 -1.43 2.83
N ILE A 66 1.99 -1.44 3.61
CA ILE A 66 2.35 -2.55 4.51
C ILE A 66 1.25 -2.80 5.54
N ASP A 67 0.77 -1.74 6.19
CA ASP A 67 -0.24 -1.84 7.23
C ASP A 67 -1.60 -2.30 6.67
N VAL A 68 -1.98 -1.85 5.48
CA VAL A 68 -3.18 -2.37 4.81
C VAL A 68 -3.04 -3.87 4.57
N ILE A 69 -1.89 -4.34 4.07
CA ILE A 69 -1.66 -5.78 3.87
C ILE A 69 -1.79 -6.53 5.21
N LYS A 70 -1.18 -6.02 6.28
CA LYS A 70 -1.30 -6.60 7.62
C LYS A 70 -2.77 -6.66 8.09
N ILE A 71 -3.51 -5.56 7.94
CA ILE A 71 -4.94 -5.49 8.28
C ILE A 71 -5.75 -6.54 7.51
N LEU A 72 -5.54 -6.65 6.20
CA LEU A 72 -6.23 -7.64 5.37
C LEU A 72 -5.93 -9.07 5.82
N LYS A 73 -4.69 -9.37 6.23
CA LYS A 73 -4.29 -10.67 6.79
C LYS A 73 -5.01 -11.02 8.09
N THR A 74 -5.39 -10.04 8.90
CA THR A 74 -6.13 -10.31 10.15
C THR A 74 -7.53 -10.87 9.92
N GLY A 75 -8.09 -10.72 8.72
CA GLY A 75 -9.47 -11.14 8.41
C GLY A 75 -10.57 -10.29 9.07
N LYS A 76 -10.22 -9.23 9.83
CA LYS A 76 -11.20 -8.33 10.46
C LYS A 76 -12.05 -7.55 9.46
N ILE A 77 -11.55 -7.39 8.24
CA ILE A 77 -12.30 -6.86 7.10
C ILE A 77 -12.39 -7.94 6.01
N LYS A 78 -13.59 -8.17 5.50
CA LYS A 78 -13.80 -9.03 4.33
C LYS A 78 -13.74 -8.18 3.08
N VAL A 79 -12.76 -8.45 2.21
CA VAL A 79 -12.64 -7.73 0.94
C VAL A 79 -13.85 -8.02 0.05
N LYS A 80 -14.62 -6.98 -0.27
CA LYS A 80 -15.80 -7.05 -1.14
C LYS A 80 -15.66 -6.05 -2.27
N VAL A 81 -15.02 -6.48 -3.36
CA VAL A 81 -14.83 -5.66 -4.56
C VAL A 81 -15.66 -6.25 -5.70
N PRO A 82 -16.49 -5.44 -6.39
CA PRO A 82 -17.21 -5.90 -7.58
C PRO A 82 -16.27 -6.49 -8.63
N ALA A 83 -16.58 -7.66 -9.19
CA ALA A 83 -15.70 -8.39 -10.12
C ALA A 83 -15.24 -7.55 -11.33
N LYS A 84 -16.11 -6.64 -11.82
CA LYS A 84 -15.78 -5.70 -12.91
C LYS A 84 -14.66 -4.72 -12.53
N LEU A 85 -14.66 -4.21 -11.30
CA LEU A 85 -13.61 -3.32 -10.79
C LEU A 85 -12.36 -4.10 -10.45
N LYS A 86 -12.51 -5.32 -9.91
CA LYS A 86 -11.40 -6.17 -9.52
C LYS A 86 -10.43 -6.42 -10.68
N LYS A 87 -10.93 -6.74 -11.88
CA LYS A 87 -10.10 -6.93 -13.09
C LYS A 87 -9.25 -5.71 -13.48
N LYS A 88 -9.69 -4.49 -13.15
CA LYS A 88 -8.98 -3.24 -13.47
C LYS A 88 -7.90 -2.92 -12.45
N LEU A 89 -8.19 -3.17 -11.18
CA LEU A 89 -7.32 -2.81 -10.05
C LEU A 89 -6.26 -3.88 -9.78
N ASP A 90 -6.66 -5.14 -9.93
CA ASP A 90 -5.85 -6.31 -9.69
C ASP A 90 -6.06 -7.24 -10.89
N PRO A 91 -5.19 -7.17 -11.92
CA PRO A 91 -5.36 -7.98 -13.12
C PRO A 91 -5.27 -9.48 -12.82
N GLY A 92 -4.91 -9.88 -11.59
CA GLY A 92 -4.82 -11.26 -11.11
C GLY A 92 -3.72 -12.08 -11.81
N LYS A 93 -3.02 -11.46 -12.78
CA LYS A 93 -1.96 -12.05 -13.58
C LYS A 93 -0.62 -11.44 -13.17
N TYR A 94 -0.23 -11.70 -11.93
CA TYR A 94 1.12 -11.45 -11.47
C TYR A 94 2.06 -12.51 -12.04
N LYS A 95 3.14 -12.05 -12.69
CA LYS A 95 4.14 -12.91 -13.34
C LYS A 95 5.18 -13.40 -12.33
N TYR A 96 5.56 -12.55 -11.39
CA TYR A 96 6.64 -12.73 -10.43
C TYR A 96 6.17 -13.10 -9.03
N LEU A 97 4.87 -12.96 -8.71
CA LEU A 97 4.32 -13.39 -7.42
C LEU A 97 3.82 -14.84 -7.43
N ASP A 98 4.10 -15.57 -6.36
CA ASP A 98 3.59 -16.92 -6.10
C ASP A 98 2.15 -16.85 -5.58
N LYS A 99 1.21 -17.30 -6.40
CA LYS A 99 -0.24 -17.21 -6.12
C LYS A 99 -0.73 -18.26 -5.13
N GLU A 100 0.01 -19.34 -4.96
CA GLU A 100 -0.33 -20.41 -4.03
C GLU A 100 0.14 -20.10 -2.60
N SER A 101 0.96 -19.05 -2.45
CA SER A 101 1.39 -18.54 -1.15
C SER A 101 0.32 -17.65 -0.48
N ASP A 102 0.71 -16.85 0.52
CA ASP A 102 -0.22 -15.96 1.24
C ASP A 102 -0.87 -14.96 0.28
N ARG A 103 -2.20 -15.03 0.14
CA ARG A 103 -3.00 -14.19 -0.77
C ARG A 103 -2.88 -12.67 -0.56
N TYR A 104 -2.41 -12.22 0.61
CA TYR A 104 -2.26 -10.81 0.95
C TYR A 104 -0.80 -10.39 1.04
N ASN A 105 0.10 -11.28 1.43
CA ASN A 105 1.54 -11.07 1.43
C ASN A 105 2.27 -12.19 0.67
N PRO A 106 2.07 -12.30 -0.65
CA PRO A 106 2.61 -13.42 -1.40
C PRO A 106 4.13 -13.38 -1.43
N LYS A 107 4.73 -14.56 -1.60
CA LYS A 107 6.15 -14.69 -1.93
C LYS A 107 6.41 -14.30 -3.37
N ILE A 108 7.62 -13.87 -3.67
CA ILE A 108 8.14 -13.80 -5.03
C ILE A 108 8.47 -15.23 -5.48
N LYS A 109 8.12 -15.58 -6.71
CA LYS A 109 8.35 -16.92 -7.27
C LYS A 109 9.81 -17.31 -7.14
N ASN A 110 10.03 -18.56 -6.73
CA ASN A 110 11.36 -19.16 -6.55
C ASN A 110 12.24 -18.41 -5.53
N SER A 111 11.62 -17.71 -4.57
CA SER A 111 12.30 -16.99 -3.49
C SER A 111 11.48 -17.08 -2.20
N ASP A 112 12.14 -16.89 -1.06
CA ASP A 112 11.46 -16.74 0.24
C ASP A 112 11.07 -15.29 0.54
N VAL A 113 11.46 -14.35 -0.32
CA VAL A 113 11.14 -12.93 -0.20
C VAL A 113 9.63 -12.71 -0.37
N THR A 114 9.02 -11.99 0.56
CA THR A 114 7.61 -11.58 0.48
C THR A 114 7.43 -10.16 -0.04
N VAL A 115 6.20 -9.82 -0.46
CA VAL A 115 5.85 -8.43 -0.82
C VAL A 115 6.16 -7.44 0.32
N ILE A 116 5.87 -7.78 1.57
CA ILE A 116 6.21 -6.94 2.73
C ILE A 116 7.73 -6.76 2.86
N ASP A 117 8.54 -7.78 2.56
CA ASP A 117 10.00 -7.63 2.61
C ASP A 117 10.50 -6.58 1.62
N VAL A 118 9.95 -6.59 0.40
CA VAL A 118 10.20 -5.57 -0.63
C VAL A 118 9.78 -4.18 -0.12
N LEU A 119 8.54 -4.06 0.34
CA LEU A 119 8.00 -2.78 0.81
C LEU A 119 8.79 -2.21 2.00
N ASN A 120 9.28 -3.05 2.90
CA ASN A 120 10.10 -2.61 4.02
C ASN A 120 11.42 -1.96 3.56
N ARG A 121 12.05 -2.45 2.47
CA ARG A 121 13.26 -1.81 1.94
C ARG A 121 12.94 -0.46 1.30
N ILE A 122 11.86 -0.39 0.53
CA ILE A 122 11.38 0.87 -0.05
C ILE A 122 11.02 1.86 1.07
N TYR A 123 10.32 1.43 2.12
CA TYR A 123 10.01 2.25 3.29
C TYR A 123 11.28 2.82 3.95
N ASN A 124 12.35 2.02 4.02
CA ASN A 124 13.66 2.44 4.52
C ASN A 124 14.47 3.31 3.51
N GLY A 125 13.83 3.81 2.45
CA GLY A 125 14.42 4.75 1.49
C GLY A 125 15.27 4.09 0.40
N LYS A 126 15.16 2.78 0.20
CA LYS A 126 15.84 2.11 -0.91
C LYS A 126 15.05 2.29 -2.20
N GLU A 127 15.77 2.52 -3.29
CA GLU A 127 15.22 2.58 -4.64
C GLU A 127 15.02 1.19 -5.25
N VAL A 128 14.15 1.07 -6.24
CA VAL A 128 13.85 -0.21 -6.92
C VAL A 128 15.10 -1.01 -7.32
N PRO A 129 16.14 -0.41 -7.94
CA PRO A 129 17.37 -1.14 -8.26
C PRO A 129 18.10 -1.68 -7.03
N GLN A 130 18.15 -0.90 -5.94
CA GLN A 130 18.83 -1.28 -4.71
C GLN A 130 18.10 -2.42 -4.00
N VAL A 131 16.76 -2.39 -4.00
CA VAL A 131 15.95 -3.48 -3.42
C VAL A 131 16.11 -4.77 -4.21
N ALA A 132 16.12 -4.67 -5.54
CA ALA A 132 16.32 -5.81 -6.42
C ALA A 132 17.66 -6.50 -6.15
N GLU A 133 18.73 -5.71 -6.01
CA GLU A 133 20.07 -6.19 -5.68
C GLU A 133 20.12 -6.82 -4.28
N GLU A 134 19.65 -6.10 -3.24
CA GLU A 134 19.70 -6.55 -1.84
C GLU A 134 18.94 -7.87 -1.61
N LEU A 135 17.78 -8.02 -2.26
CA LEU A 135 16.91 -9.19 -2.11
C LEU A 135 17.19 -10.28 -3.15
N ASN A 136 18.16 -10.08 -4.05
CA ASN A 136 18.49 -11.00 -5.15
C ASN A 136 17.25 -11.42 -5.98
N ILE A 137 16.46 -10.42 -6.40
CA ILE A 137 15.26 -10.57 -7.22
C ILE A 137 15.31 -9.60 -8.41
N SER A 138 14.47 -9.78 -9.42
CA SER A 138 14.44 -8.85 -10.56
C SER A 138 13.77 -7.51 -10.19
N LYS A 139 14.13 -6.43 -10.90
CA LYS A 139 13.48 -5.12 -10.74
C LYS A 139 11.98 -5.19 -11.02
N GLU A 140 11.58 -6.00 -12.00
CA GLU A 140 10.19 -6.22 -12.36
C GLU A 140 9.43 -6.91 -11.22
N ALA A 141 10.07 -7.79 -10.44
CA ALA A 141 9.45 -8.41 -9.27
C ALA A 141 9.23 -7.38 -8.14
N VAL A 142 10.17 -6.44 -7.95
CA VAL A 142 10.00 -5.30 -7.02
C VAL A 142 8.86 -4.40 -7.47
N MET A 143 8.85 -4.00 -8.75
CA MET A 143 7.79 -3.17 -9.34
C MET A 143 6.42 -3.83 -9.27
N GLU A 144 6.34 -5.14 -9.56
CA GLU A 144 5.09 -5.90 -9.47
C GLU A 144 4.61 -6.03 -8.01
N SER A 145 5.53 -6.12 -7.04
CA SER A 145 5.20 -6.08 -5.60
C SER A 145 4.60 -4.74 -5.18
N LEU A 146 5.14 -3.62 -5.67
CA LEU A 146 4.59 -2.29 -5.45
C LEU A 146 3.21 -2.16 -6.09
N PHE A 147 3.05 -2.60 -7.34
CA PHE A 147 1.76 -2.59 -8.02
C PHE A 147 0.70 -3.42 -7.27
N PHE A 148 1.07 -4.63 -6.82
CA PHE A 148 0.23 -5.47 -5.99
C PHE A 148 -0.19 -4.72 -4.70
N ALA A 149 0.75 -4.07 -4.02
CA ALA A 149 0.46 -3.35 -2.79
C ALA A 149 -0.51 -2.17 -2.99
N GLY A 150 -0.33 -1.41 -4.08
CA GLY A 150 -1.29 -0.37 -4.51
C GLY A 150 -2.70 -0.96 -4.71
N SER A 151 -2.79 -2.11 -5.39
CA SER A 151 -4.08 -2.79 -5.59
C SER A 151 -4.75 -3.23 -4.28
N LYS A 152 -3.97 -3.62 -3.27
CA LYS A 152 -4.49 -3.98 -1.94
C LYS A 152 -5.03 -2.77 -1.19
N ILE A 153 -4.41 -1.59 -1.34
CA ILE A 153 -4.97 -0.34 -0.81
C ILE A 153 -6.33 -0.06 -1.44
N ASP A 154 -6.44 -0.19 -2.77
CA ASP A 154 -7.71 0.01 -3.46
C ASP A 154 -8.79 -1.00 -3.04
N ASP A 155 -8.43 -2.29 -2.95
CA ASP A 155 -9.32 -3.35 -2.45
C ASP A 155 -9.83 -3.04 -1.04
N PHE A 156 -8.93 -2.65 -0.15
CA PHE A 156 -9.24 -2.30 1.24
C PHE A 156 -10.26 -1.17 1.28
N HIS A 157 -9.99 -0.06 0.60
CA HIS A 157 -10.87 1.11 0.65
C HIS A 157 -12.20 0.92 -0.06
N LEU A 158 -12.26 0.17 -1.16
CA LEU A 158 -13.54 -0.18 -1.77
C LEU A 158 -14.38 -1.04 -0.85
N SER A 159 -13.76 -1.91 -0.07
CA SER A 159 -14.49 -2.76 0.88
C SER A 159 -15.09 -1.96 2.04
N LEU A 160 -14.56 -0.78 2.34
CA LEU A 160 -15.10 0.09 3.39
C LEU A 160 -16.43 0.74 2.99
N SER A 161 -16.78 0.80 1.71
CA SER A 161 -18.03 1.42 1.27
C SER A 161 -19.28 0.66 1.73
N SER A 162 -19.13 -0.57 2.23
CA SER A 162 -20.22 -1.34 2.83
C SER A 162 -20.44 -1.07 4.32
N PHE A 163 -19.60 -0.23 4.95
CA PHE A 163 -19.69 0.11 6.36
C PHE A 163 -20.44 1.43 6.54
N GLU A 164 -21.21 1.54 7.62
CA GLU A 164 -21.97 2.74 7.97
C GLU A 164 -21.05 3.96 8.21
N ASP A 165 -19.92 3.74 8.89
CA ASP A 165 -18.87 4.75 9.06
C ASP A 165 -17.51 4.20 8.57
N PRO A 166 -17.18 4.42 7.29
CA PRO A 166 -15.90 4.01 6.71
C PRO A 166 -14.70 4.60 7.45
N VAL A 167 -14.82 5.84 7.93
CA VAL A 167 -13.71 6.56 8.56
C VAL A 167 -13.40 5.98 9.93
N MET A 168 -14.42 5.81 10.78
CA MET A 168 -14.24 5.17 12.07
C MET A 168 -13.76 3.73 11.94
N THR A 169 -14.19 3.03 10.89
CA THR A 169 -13.71 1.67 10.60
C THR A 169 -12.21 1.66 10.32
N VAL A 170 -11.70 2.58 9.50
CA VAL A 170 -10.24 2.75 9.26
C VAL A 170 -9.52 3.05 10.55
N LEU A 171 -9.96 4.05 11.31
CA LEU A 171 -9.31 4.44 12.56
C LEU A 171 -9.21 3.26 13.55
N ASN A 172 -10.27 2.47 13.67
CA ASN A 172 -10.30 1.29 14.55
C ASN A 172 -9.33 0.19 14.09
N LEU A 173 -9.28 -0.10 12.79
CA LEU A 173 -8.36 -1.09 12.24
C LEU A 173 -6.89 -0.68 12.39
N PHE A 174 -6.58 0.61 12.17
CA PHE A 174 -5.23 1.13 12.34
C PHE A 174 -4.83 1.19 13.82
N ASN A 175 -5.72 1.57 14.73
CA ASN A 175 -5.47 1.46 16.17
C ASN A 175 -5.22 0.01 16.61
N TYR A 176 -5.96 -0.94 16.05
CA TYR A 176 -5.78 -2.35 16.36
C TYR A 176 -4.38 -2.84 16.01
N ILE A 177 -3.89 -2.57 14.78
CA ILE A 177 -2.56 -3.02 14.38
C ILE A 177 -1.45 -2.37 15.21
N ARG A 178 -1.62 -1.10 15.64
CA ARG A 178 -0.65 -0.42 16.51
C ARG A 178 -0.56 -1.06 17.89
N LYS A 179 -1.70 -1.48 18.45
CA LYS A 179 -1.71 -2.19 19.73
C LYS A 179 -1.05 -3.57 19.62
N SER A 180 -1.28 -4.29 18.52
CA SER A 180 -0.65 -5.60 18.31
C SER A 180 0.84 -5.55 18.04
N GLU A 181 1.40 -4.41 17.62
CA GLU A 181 2.85 -4.22 17.42
C GLU A 181 3.60 -3.90 18.72
N LEU A 182 2.88 -3.61 19.82
CA LEU A 182 3.43 -3.30 21.15
C LEU A 182 3.40 -4.50 22.11
N GLN A 183 2.87 -5.64 21.67
CA GLN A 183 2.76 -6.90 22.43
C GLN A 183 3.76 -7.92 21.90
#